data_AF-A0A139X8W3-F1
#
_entry.id   AF-A0A139X8W3-F1
#
_cell.length_a   1.000
_cell.length_b   1.000
_cell.length_c   1.000
_cell.angle_alpha   90.00
_cell.angle_beta   90.00
_cell.angle_gamma   90.00
#
_symmetry.space_group_name_H-M   'P 1'
#
loop_
_entity.id
_entity.type
_entity.pdbx_description
1 polymer ?
#
loop_
_entity_poly.entity_id
_entity_poly.type
_entity_poly.pdbx_seq_one_letter_code
_entity_poly.pdbx_strand_id
1 'polypeptide(L)'
;MNWFLRLFLPLVSLPTLCLLLLSDVPQETYAQNSAQAIFPDVKPNYWAQPFIQGLAEKKIVAGYPDGTFRPERAVNRDEFAAMIDKAFNRPPVREISSGAAYKDVPEGYWAAPAIEDAYEQGLMTGYPNGVFRPNQNVSKVDAIAALSKVVNPTSTTAQTTSSPVATAPATTQQARKTTRKFALLPLAMTSLMQPLLVAKANAANVASAQQVGTGEDPKTGDRTANSNRPDSYAVTNLYTDAGEIPQDKVDEVAKATRANLVVNYPERNVLNPRKTLSRGEMSALVYQAMVAQGRMEAVAVNTPAYQYIVRPENR
;
A
#
# COMPACT_ATOMS: atom_id res chain seq x y z
N MET A 1 2.25 40.21 98.83
CA MET A 1 2.49 41.52 98.20
C MET A 1 2.76 41.28 96.73
N ASN A 2 1.80 41.69 95.91
CA ASN A 2 1.79 41.93 94.45
C ASN A 2 2.33 40.84 93.51
N TRP A 3 1.47 40.18 92.74
CA TRP A 3 0.95 40.60 91.42
C TRP A 3 2.04 40.62 90.34
N PHE A 4 2.06 39.58 89.48
CA PHE A 4 1.93 39.77 88.04
C PHE A 4 1.47 38.48 87.34
N LEU A 5 0.29 38.59 86.75
CA LEU A 5 -0.36 37.71 85.79
C LEU A 5 0.54 37.48 84.57
N ARG A 6 0.72 36.22 84.16
CA ARG A 6 0.80 35.85 82.74
C ARG A 6 0.04 34.55 82.51
N LEU A 7 -1.19 34.74 82.05
CA LEU A 7 -2.07 33.74 81.48
C LEU A 7 -1.47 33.30 80.13
N PHE A 8 -1.03 32.05 80.03
CA PHE A 8 -0.78 31.41 78.73
C PHE A 8 -1.48 30.05 78.77
N LEU A 9 -2.75 30.05 78.34
CA LEU A 9 -3.45 28.84 77.94
C LEU A 9 -2.75 28.29 76.69
N PRO A 10 -2.29 27.04 76.68
CA PRO A 10 -2.00 26.37 75.42
C PRO A 10 -3.34 26.06 74.75
N LEU A 11 -3.49 26.65 73.56
CA LEU A 11 -4.56 26.40 72.63
C LEU A 11 -4.63 24.88 72.34
N VAL A 12 -5.75 24.26 72.68
CA VAL A 12 -6.09 22.89 72.26
C VAL A 12 -6.37 22.96 70.75
N SER A 13 -5.37 22.66 69.92
CA SER A 13 -5.60 22.41 68.50
C SER A 13 -5.91 20.93 68.33
N LEU A 14 -7.14 20.66 67.91
CA LEU A 14 -7.64 19.36 67.49
C LEU A 14 -6.67 18.63 66.55
N PRO A 15 -6.61 17.29 66.62
CA PRO A 15 -5.74 16.48 65.78
C PRO A 15 -6.19 16.63 64.33
N THR A 16 -5.35 17.22 63.49
CA THR A 16 -5.56 17.24 62.05
C THR A 16 -5.27 15.84 61.49
N LEU A 17 -6.30 15.00 61.63
CA LEU A 17 -6.63 13.93 60.72
C LEU A 17 -6.76 14.53 59.31
N CYS A 18 -5.72 14.41 58.51
CA CYS A 18 -5.82 14.43 57.04
C CYS A 18 -4.58 13.70 56.52
N LEU A 19 -4.69 12.37 56.47
CA LEU A 19 -4.84 11.68 55.20
C LEU A 19 -3.59 11.90 54.35
N LEU A 20 -2.65 10.95 54.46
CA LEU A 20 -1.64 10.71 53.43
C LEU A 20 -2.39 10.56 52.11
N LEU A 21 -2.52 11.65 51.36
CA LEU A 21 -2.76 11.56 49.93
C LEU A 21 -1.46 11.01 49.36
N LEU A 22 -1.34 9.68 49.33
CA LEU A 22 -0.69 9.06 48.20
C LEU A 22 -1.42 9.66 47.00
N SER A 23 -0.74 10.55 46.28
CA SER A 23 -1.09 10.83 44.91
C SER A 23 -1.04 9.47 44.22
N ASP A 24 -2.20 8.85 44.11
CA ASP A 24 -2.45 7.80 43.15
C ASP A 24 -2.23 8.50 41.81
N VAL A 25 -0.96 8.53 41.39
CA VAL A 25 -0.63 8.84 40.00
C VAL A 25 -1.36 7.74 39.27
N PRO A 26 -2.41 8.05 38.47
CA PRO A 26 -2.97 7.03 37.62
C PRO A 26 -1.78 6.53 36.83
N GLN A 27 -1.39 5.28 37.06
CA GLN A 27 -0.62 4.59 36.05
C GLN A 27 -1.54 4.67 34.86
N GLU A 28 -1.17 5.50 33.89
CA GLU A 28 -1.67 5.45 32.53
C GLU A 28 -1.37 4.03 32.08
N THR A 29 -2.25 3.11 32.47
CA THR A 29 -2.38 1.84 31.81
C THR A 29 -2.73 2.27 30.41
N TYR A 30 -1.73 2.24 29.53
CA TYR A 30 -1.95 2.20 28.10
C TYR A 30 -2.80 0.96 27.88
N ALA A 31 -4.11 1.11 28.07
CA ALA A 31 -5.11 0.23 27.52
C ALA A 31 -4.92 0.40 26.02
N GLN A 32 -3.96 -0.36 25.49
CA GLN A 32 -3.98 -0.80 24.13
C GLN A 32 -5.41 -1.29 23.99
N ASN A 33 -6.19 -0.59 23.18
CA ASN A 33 -7.43 -1.11 22.67
C ASN A 33 -7.00 -2.34 21.86
N SER A 34 -6.79 -3.46 22.56
CA SER A 34 -6.30 -4.70 22.01
C SER A 34 -7.50 -5.26 21.29
N ALA A 35 -7.71 -4.73 20.09
CA ALA A 35 -8.67 -5.29 19.17
C ALA A 35 -8.35 -6.78 19.12
N GLN A 36 -9.30 -7.59 19.60
CA GLN A 36 -9.08 -8.98 19.98
C GLN A 36 -8.39 -9.72 18.83
N ALA A 37 -7.32 -10.46 19.13
CA ALA A 37 -6.55 -11.15 18.10
C ALA A 37 -7.47 -12.10 17.31
N ILE A 38 -7.69 -11.77 16.04
CA ILE A 38 -8.60 -12.51 15.15
C ILE A 38 -8.04 -13.91 14.83
N PHE A 39 -6.72 -14.04 14.82
CA PHE A 39 -6.02 -15.29 14.51
C PHE A 39 -5.06 -15.67 15.65
N PRO A 40 -5.06 -16.93 16.11
CA PRO A 40 -4.27 -17.37 17.26
C PRO A 40 -2.75 -17.38 17.01
N ASP A 41 -2.32 -17.52 15.75
CA ASP A 41 -0.92 -17.54 15.33
C ASP A 41 -0.38 -16.15 14.96
N VAL A 42 -1.20 -15.10 15.05
CA VAL A 42 -0.79 -13.70 14.88
C VAL A 42 -0.72 -13.05 16.26
N LYS A 43 0.48 -13.07 16.85
CA LYS A 43 0.73 -12.53 18.19
C LYS A 43 0.42 -11.02 18.24
N PRO A 44 -0.01 -10.46 19.39
CA PRO A 44 -0.26 -9.02 19.52
C PRO A 44 0.93 -8.13 19.17
N ASN A 45 2.16 -8.61 19.37
CA ASN A 45 3.39 -7.92 19.03
C ASN A 45 3.98 -8.30 17.66
N TYR A 46 3.24 -9.07 16.85
CA TYR A 46 3.67 -9.41 15.51
C TYR A 46 3.65 -8.16 14.62
N TRP A 47 4.74 -7.92 13.87
CA TRP A 47 4.96 -6.64 13.19
C TRP A 47 3.86 -6.27 12.18
N ALA A 48 3.24 -7.26 11.53
CA ALA A 48 2.17 -7.05 10.56
C ALA A 48 0.76 -7.20 11.15
N GLN A 49 0.65 -7.42 12.46
CA GLN A 49 -0.62 -7.64 13.15
C GLN A 49 -1.69 -6.60 12.80
N PRO A 50 -1.44 -5.27 12.83
CA PRO A 50 -2.49 -4.29 12.56
C PRO A 50 -2.95 -4.31 11.09
N PHE A 51 -2.05 -4.64 10.16
CA PHE A 51 -2.41 -4.75 8.74
C PHE A 51 -3.30 -5.97 8.50
N ILE A 52 -2.90 -7.12 9.05
CA ILE A 52 -3.66 -8.39 8.95
C ILE A 52 -5.04 -8.21 9.57
N GLN A 53 -5.10 -7.62 10.76
CA GLN A 53 -6.34 -7.37 11.46
C GLN A 53 -7.30 -6.50 10.64
N GLY A 54 -6.86 -5.32 10.18
CA GLY A 54 -7.75 -4.43 9.45
C GLY A 54 -8.24 -5.03 8.12
N LEU A 55 -7.41 -5.82 7.42
CA LEU A 55 -7.89 -6.53 6.23
C LEU A 55 -8.88 -7.65 6.56
N ALA A 56 -8.73 -8.33 7.70
CA ALA A 56 -9.66 -9.36 8.15
C ALA A 56 -11.02 -8.75 8.55
N GLU A 57 -11.02 -7.61 9.21
CA GLU A 57 -12.24 -6.84 9.55
C GLU A 57 -13.01 -6.38 8.30
N LYS A 58 -12.28 -6.05 7.23
CA LYS A 58 -12.87 -5.77 5.89
C LYS A 58 -13.22 -7.03 5.10
N LYS A 59 -12.98 -8.24 5.63
CA LYS A 59 -13.19 -9.54 4.98
C LYS A 59 -12.42 -9.71 3.66
N ILE A 60 -11.29 -9.01 3.52
CA ILE A 60 -10.39 -9.12 2.38
C ILE A 60 -9.47 -10.32 2.54
N VAL A 61 -8.99 -10.55 3.77
CA VAL A 61 -8.23 -11.76 4.12
C VAL A 61 -9.04 -12.63 5.06
N ALA A 62 -8.81 -13.94 4.97
CA ALA A 62 -9.38 -14.94 5.84
C ALA A 62 -8.28 -15.91 6.32
N GLY A 63 -8.53 -16.52 7.47
CA GLY A 63 -7.71 -17.61 7.99
C GLY A 63 -8.03 -18.94 7.30
N TYR A 64 -7.26 -19.95 7.66
CA TYR A 64 -7.46 -21.34 7.26
C TYR A 64 -8.60 -21.98 8.07
N PRO A 65 -9.10 -23.17 7.64
CA PRO A 65 -10.13 -23.89 8.38
C PRO A 65 -9.75 -24.25 9.83
N ASP A 66 -8.46 -24.30 10.14
CA ASP A 66 -7.93 -24.51 11.50
C ASP A 66 -7.89 -23.22 12.35
N GLY A 67 -8.38 -22.10 11.81
CA GLY A 67 -8.42 -20.79 12.47
C GLY A 67 -7.12 -19.99 12.35
N THR A 68 -6.05 -20.53 11.78
CA THR A 68 -4.75 -19.85 11.67
C THR A 68 -4.70 -18.88 10.47
N PHE A 69 -3.81 -17.90 10.50
CA PHE A 69 -3.54 -17.01 9.36
C PHE A 69 -2.31 -17.42 8.54
N ARG A 70 -1.31 -18.03 9.20
CA ARG A 70 -0.01 -18.45 8.69
C ARG A 70 0.79 -17.29 8.07
N PRO A 71 1.11 -16.23 8.84
CA PRO A 71 1.64 -14.99 8.27
C PRO A 71 2.99 -15.17 7.56
N GLU A 72 3.81 -16.13 7.99
CA GLU A 72 5.12 -16.42 7.39
C GLU A 72 5.03 -17.32 6.15
N ARG A 73 3.85 -17.85 5.82
CA ARG A 73 3.69 -18.72 4.65
C ARG A 73 3.87 -17.89 3.38
N ALA A 74 4.65 -18.43 2.45
CA ALA A 74 4.79 -17.89 1.12
C ALA A 74 3.46 -17.85 0.36
N VAL A 75 3.29 -16.83 -0.48
CA VAL A 75 2.06 -16.55 -1.24
C VAL A 75 2.24 -16.96 -2.70
N ASN A 76 1.22 -17.63 -3.23
CA ASN A 76 1.13 -17.98 -4.65
C ASN A 76 0.47 -16.85 -5.46
N ARG A 77 0.70 -16.85 -6.78
CA ARG A 77 0.18 -15.81 -7.70
C ARG A 77 -1.34 -15.76 -7.74
N ASP A 78 -2.01 -16.90 -7.64
CA ASP A 78 -3.46 -17.00 -7.56
C ASP A 78 -4.04 -16.42 -6.26
N GLU A 79 -3.40 -16.70 -5.12
CA GLU A 79 -3.77 -16.13 -3.82
C GLU A 79 -3.57 -14.62 -3.80
N PHE A 80 -2.49 -14.14 -4.41
CA PHE A 80 -2.26 -12.71 -4.59
C PHE A 80 -3.34 -12.08 -5.48
N ALA A 81 -3.68 -12.70 -6.61
CA ALA A 81 -4.76 -12.25 -7.50
C ALA A 81 -6.10 -12.16 -6.75
N ALA A 82 -6.48 -13.22 -6.03
CA ALA A 82 -7.70 -13.25 -5.22
C ALA A 82 -7.73 -12.17 -4.13
N MET A 83 -6.58 -11.85 -3.52
CA MET A 83 -6.51 -10.80 -2.51
C MET A 83 -6.65 -9.40 -3.11
N ILE A 84 -5.93 -9.11 -4.19
CA ILE A 84 -5.99 -7.78 -4.82
C ILE A 84 -7.32 -7.55 -5.51
N ASP A 85 -7.97 -8.57 -6.06
CA ASP A 85 -9.31 -8.47 -6.64
C ASP A 85 -10.35 -8.11 -5.57
N LYS A 86 -10.37 -8.85 -4.45
CA LYS A 86 -11.19 -8.52 -3.28
C LYS A 86 -10.90 -7.12 -2.74
N ALA A 87 -9.63 -6.72 -2.74
CA ALA A 87 -9.22 -5.43 -2.23
C ALA A 87 -9.57 -4.30 -3.20
N PHE A 88 -9.48 -4.48 -4.51
CA PHE A 88 -9.51 -3.40 -5.51
C PHE A 88 -10.47 -3.73 -6.65
N ASN A 89 -11.78 -3.58 -6.43
CA ASN A 89 -12.78 -3.66 -7.50
C ASN A 89 -12.65 -2.45 -8.45
N ARG A 90 -11.88 -2.59 -9.52
CA ARG A 90 -11.58 -1.52 -10.49
C ARG A 90 -12.21 -1.81 -11.85
N PRO A 91 -12.55 -0.78 -12.64
CA PRO A 91 -12.94 -0.99 -14.02
C PRO A 91 -11.82 -1.68 -14.82
N PRO A 92 -12.17 -2.56 -15.76
CA PRO A 92 -11.19 -3.17 -16.65
C PRO A 92 -10.50 -2.10 -17.52
N VAL A 93 -9.21 -2.28 -17.75
CA VAL A 93 -8.37 -1.43 -18.63
C VAL A 93 -7.78 -2.20 -19.81
N ARG A 94 -7.97 -3.52 -19.83
CA ARG A 94 -7.62 -4.41 -20.94
C ARG A 94 -8.88 -5.13 -21.40
N GLU A 95 -9.00 -5.30 -22.70
CA GLU A 95 -10.02 -6.13 -23.32
C GLU A 95 -9.47 -7.55 -23.48
N ILE A 96 -10.23 -8.57 -23.09
CA ILE A 96 -9.98 -9.96 -23.46
C ILE A 96 -10.97 -10.40 -24.52
N SER A 97 -10.49 -11.12 -25.53
CA SER A 97 -11.41 -11.85 -26.41
C SER A 97 -12.15 -12.87 -25.56
N SER A 98 -13.48 -12.87 -25.62
CA SER A 98 -14.33 -13.82 -24.89
C SER A 98 -13.80 -15.25 -25.03
N GLY A 99 -13.43 -15.88 -23.91
CA GLY A 99 -12.85 -17.23 -23.85
C GLY A 99 -11.31 -17.31 -23.85
N ALA A 100 -10.59 -16.19 -23.82
CA ALA A 100 -9.14 -16.17 -23.68
C ALA A 100 -8.71 -16.50 -22.24
N ALA A 101 -8.71 -17.80 -21.89
CA ALA A 101 -8.21 -18.30 -20.61
C ALA A 101 -6.70 -18.64 -20.68
N TYR A 102 -6.04 -18.56 -19.53
CA TYR A 102 -4.67 -19.08 -19.39
C TYR A 102 -4.68 -20.60 -19.48
N LYS A 103 -3.74 -21.18 -20.24
CA LYS A 103 -3.67 -22.63 -20.51
C LYS A 103 -3.47 -23.49 -19.26
N ASP A 104 -2.86 -22.92 -18.22
CA ASP A 104 -2.55 -23.57 -16.95
C ASP A 104 -3.52 -23.18 -15.82
N VAL A 105 -4.66 -22.56 -16.18
CA VAL A 105 -5.76 -22.27 -15.27
C VAL A 105 -6.96 -23.11 -15.74
N PRO A 106 -7.26 -24.24 -15.08
CA PRO A 106 -8.37 -25.10 -15.44
C PRO A 106 -9.73 -24.39 -15.34
N GLU A 107 -10.71 -24.86 -16.11
CA GLU A 107 -12.09 -24.42 -15.94
C GLU A 107 -12.59 -24.74 -14.53
N GLY A 108 -13.32 -23.81 -13.91
CA GLY A 108 -13.79 -23.94 -12.54
C GLY A 108 -12.69 -23.80 -11.47
N TYR A 109 -11.45 -23.43 -11.84
CA TYR A 109 -10.41 -23.13 -10.85
C TYR A 109 -10.86 -22.00 -9.93
N TRP A 110 -10.72 -22.18 -8.62
CA TRP A 110 -11.27 -21.29 -7.61
C TRP A 110 -10.83 -19.83 -7.75
N ALA A 111 -9.61 -19.59 -8.25
CA ALA A 111 -9.06 -18.26 -8.47
C ALA A 111 -9.21 -17.78 -9.93
N ALA A 112 -9.81 -18.56 -10.83
CA ALA A 112 -9.93 -18.17 -12.24
C ALA A 112 -10.58 -16.79 -12.42
N PRO A 113 -11.70 -16.45 -11.74
CA PRO A 113 -12.29 -15.11 -11.86
C PRO A 113 -11.32 -14.01 -11.40
N ALA A 114 -10.71 -14.18 -10.24
CA ALA A 114 -9.77 -13.18 -9.72
C ALA A 114 -8.49 -13.03 -10.58
N ILE A 115 -8.04 -14.11 -11.23
CA ILE A 115 -6.91 -14.07 -12.17
C ILE A 115 -7.28 -13.28 -13.43
N GLU A 116 -8.50 -13.48 -13.94
CA GLU A 116 -9.06 -12.75 -15.07
C GLU A 116 -9.23 -11.27 -14.73
N ASP A 117 -9.90 -10.96 -13.62
CA ASP A 117 -10.11 -9.60 -13.13
C ASP A 117 -8.77 -8.87 -12.90
N ALA A 118 -7.80 -9.52 -12.24
CA ALA A 118 -6.47 -8.93 -12.03
C ALA A 118 -5.73 -8.67 -13.36
N TYR A 119 -5.97 -9.47 -14.40
CA TYR A 119 -5.43 -9.22 -15.74
C TYR A 119 -6.15 -8.05 -16.42
N GLU A 120 -7.48 -8.05 -16.43
CA GLU A 120 -8.29 -7.01 -17.07
C GLU A 120 -8.04 -5.63 -16.44
N GLN A 121 -7.95 -5.56 -15.12
CA GLN A 121 -7.66 -4.34 -14.35
C GLN A 121 -6.19 -3.88 -14.47
N GLY A 122 -5.38 -4.61 -15.24
CA GLY A 122 -3.99 -4.25 -15.50
C GLY A 122 -3.02 -4.57 -14.37
N LEU A 123 -3.48 -5.16 -13.26
CA LEU A 123 -2.71 -5.36 -12.04
C LEU A 123 -1.65 -6.45 -12.23
N MET A 124 -2.06 -7.58 -12.80
CA MET A 124 -1.19 -8.72 -13.07
C MET A 124 -1.11 -9.02 -14.57
N THR A 125 -0.09 -9.78 -14.96
CA THR A 125 0.09 -10.29 -16.31
C THR A 125 0.51 -11.74 -16.22
N GLY A 126 0.10 -12.56 -17.19
CA GLY A 126 0.70 -13.87 -17.39
C GLY A 126 2.09 -13.78 -18.04
N TYR A 127 2.58 -14.94 -18.42
CA TYR A 127 3.85 -15.15 -19.10
C TYR A 127 3.60 -15.45 -20.59
N PRO A 128 4.65 -15.41 -21.42
CA PRO A 128 4.57 -15.87 -22.80
C PRO A 128 3.96 -17.28 -22.90
N ASN A 129 3.35 -17.58 -24.05
CA ASN A 129 2.61 -18.81 -24.34
C ASN A 129 1.23 -18.94 -23.67
N GLY A 130 0.75 -17.90 -23.00
CA GLY A 130 -0.60 -17.85 -22.42
C GLY A 130 -0.71 -18.66 -21.14
N VAL A 131 0.29 -18.57 -20.26
CA VAL A 131 0.31 -19.23 -18.94
C VAL A 131 0.37 -18.21 -17.82
N PHE A 132 -0.32 -18.44 -16.71
CA PHE A 132 -0.35 -17.54 -15.56
C PHE A 132 0.58 -17.97 -14.42
N ARG A 133 0.81 -19.28 -14.30
CA ARG A 133 1.52 -19.97 -13.23
C ARG A 133 0.90 -19.73 -11.86
N PRO A 134 -0.36 -20.17 -11.63
CA PRO A 134 -1.10 -19.86 -10.39
C PRO A 134 -0.35 -20.29 -9.13
N ASN A 135 0.29 -21.47 -9.17
CA ASN A 135 1.03 -22.04 -8.04
C ASN A 135 2.45 -21.47 -7.86
N GLN A 136 2.91 -20.58 -8.73
CA GLN A 136 4.22 -19.95 -8.56
C GLN A 136 4.15 -18.89 -7.45
N ASN A 137 5.17 -18.84 -6.60
CA ASN A 137 5.27 -17.82 -5.58
C ASN A 137 5.48 -16.42 -6.16
N VAL A 138 4.89 -15.42 -5.52
CA VAL A 138 5.05 -14.00 -5.89
C VAL A 138 6.31 -13.44 -5.24
N SER A 139 7.12 -12.71 -6.01
CA SER A 139 8.24 -11.94 -5.47
C SER A 139 7.75 -10.62 -4.87
N LYS A 140 8.47 -10.10 -3.87
CA LYS A 140 8.10 -8.83 -3.23
C LYS A 140 8.05 -7.68 -4.22
N VAL A 141 8.99 -7.60 -5.16
CA VAL A 141 9.01 -6.54 -6.18
C VAL A 141 7.83 -6.65 -7.16
N ASP A 142 7.42 -7.86 -7.54
CA ASP A 142 6.28 -8.05 -8.45
C ASP A 142 4.96 -7.63 -7.78
N ALA A 143 4.79 -7.92 -6.49
CA ALA A 143 3.63 -7.46 -5.73
C ALA A 143 3.59 -5.93 -5.60
N ILE A 144 4.73 -5.31 -5.28
CA ILE A 144 4.85 -3.85 -5.22
C ILE A 144 4.53 -3.23 -6.58
N ALA A 145 5.06 -3.77 -7.67
CA ALA A 145 4.79 -3.26 -9.02
C ALA A 145 3.35 -3.50 -9.50
N ALA A 146 2.66 -4.52 -8.99
CA ALA A 146 1.23 -4.68 -9.23
C ALA A 146 0.42 -3.63 -8.46
N LEU A 147 0.75 -3.41 -7.18
CA LEU A 147 0.03 -2.50 -6.29
C LEU A 147 0.32 -1.01 -6.59
N SER A 148 1.49 -0.67 -7.14
CA SER A 148 1.77 0.70 -7.59
C SER A 148 0.76 1.20 -8.62
N LYS A 149 0.14 0.29 -9.38
CA LYS A 149 -0.88 0.58 -10.42
C LYS A 149 -2.24 0.98 -9.83
N VAL A 150 -2.50 0.64 -8.56
CA VAL A 150 -3.75 1.05 -7.89
C VAL A 150 -3.66 2.46 -7.30
N VAL A 151 -2.47 3.04 -7.24
CA VAL A 151 -2.25 4.38 -6.68
C VAL A 151 -2.14 5.41 -7.80
N ASN A 152 -2.85 6.53 -7.64
CA ASN A 152 -2.64 7.74 -8.44
C ASN A 152 -1.47 8.52 -7.82
N PRO A 153 -0.44 8.96 -8.58
CA PRO A 153 0.73 9.66 -8.04
C PRO A 153 0.44 11.08 -7.50
N THR A 154 -0.80 11.40 -7.12
CA THR A 154 -1.22 12.74 -6.71
C THR A 154 -2.24 12.65 -5.58
N SER A 155 -1.79 12.59 -4.33
CA SER A 155 -2.57 12.90 -3.12
C SER A 155 -1.65 12.99 -1.89
N THR A 156 -0.67 13.89 -1.89
CA THR A 156 -0.14 14.44 -0.63
C THR A 156 -1.21 15.36 -0.07
N THR A 157 -2.21 14.80 0.60
CA THR A 157 -3.13 15.59 1.42
C THR A 157 -2.56 15.60 2.82
N ALA A 158 -1.82 16.67 3.11
CA ALA A 158 -1.51 17.08 4.46
C ALA A 158 -2.79 17.06 5.29
N GLN A 159 -2.77 16.30 6.38
CA GLN A 159 -3.75 16.43 7.46
C GLN A 159 -3.56 17.82 8.07
N THR A 160 -4.46 18.74 7.72
CA THR A 160 -4.78 19.89 8.57
C THR A 160 -6.26 19.83 8.88
N THR A 161 -6.51 19.67 10.17
CA THR A 161 -7.76 19.78 10.88
C THR A 161 -8.51 21.07 10.52
N SER A 162 -9.68 20.96 9.90
CA SER A 162 -10.83 21.83 10.20
C SER A 162 -12.07 21.34 9.46
N SER A 163 -13.10 21.00 10.22
CA SER A 163 -14.51 21.06 9.82
C SER A 163 -15.28 21.55 11.06
N PRO A 164 -16.47 22.15 10.94
CA PRO A 164 -17.25 22.48 9.74
C PRO A 164 -17.86 23.90 9.76
N VAL A 165 -18.29 24.44 8.61
CA VAL A 165 -19.50 25.26 8.53
C VAL A 165 -20.23 24.92 7.24
N ALA A 166 -21.46 24.46 7.40
CA ALA A 166 -22.41 24.15 6.34
C ALA A 166 -22.87 25.43 5.60
N THR A 167 -23.16 25.31 4.30
CA THR A 167 -24.40 25.84 3.69
C THR A 167 -24.54 25.21 2.29
N ALA A 168 -25.56 24.37 2.13
CA ALA A 168 -26.05 23.92 0.82
C ALA A 168 -26.84 25.05 0.14
N PRO A 169 -27.04 24.97 -1.19
CA PRO A 169 -28.40 24.65 -1.60
C PRO A 169 -28.49 23.55 -2.66
N ALA A 170 -29.65 22.91 -2.62
CA ALA A 170 -30.06 21.78 -3.43
C ALA A 170 -30.28 22.15 -4.91
N THR A 171 -29.90 21.22 -5.80
CA THR A 171 -30.52 21.08 -7.12
C THR A 171 -30.73 19.60 -7.45
N THR A 172 -31.99 19.28 -7.67
CA THR A 172 -32.59 18.01 -8.10
C THR A 172 -31.88 17.37 -9.30
N GLN A 173 -31.46 16.11 -9.18
CA GLN A 173 -31.17 15.25 -10.34
C GLN A 173 -32.14 14.06 -10.34
N GLN A 174 -33.06 14.10 -11.31
CA GLN A 174 -34.07 13.08 -11.55
C GLN A 174 -33.42 11.80 -12.06
N ALA A 175 -33.74 10.69 -11.39
CA ALA A 175 -33.42 9.34 -11.79
C ALA A 175 -34.05 9.02 -13.16
N ARG A 176 -33.23 8.71 -14.16
CA ARG A 176 -33.69 8.17 -15.45
C ARG A 176 -33.40 6.67 -15.50
N LYS A 177 -34.40 5.86 -15.12
CA LYS A 177 -34.45 4.43 -15.44
C LYS A 177 -34.36 4.26 -16.96
N THR A 178 -33.30 3.62 -17.45
CA THR A 178 -33.23 3.18 -18.85
C THR A 178 -33.15 1.67 -18.90
N THR A 179 -34.34 1.07 -18.99
CA THR A 179 -34.55 -0.30 -19.46
C THR A 179 -34.10 -0.37 -20.93
N ARG A 180 -33.14 -1.23 -21.28
CA ARG A 180 -32.93 -1.63 -22.67
C ARG A 180 -33.26 -3.11 -22.83
N LYS A 181 -34.30 -3.32 -23.65
CA LYS A 181 -34.81 -4.60 -24.10
C LYS A 181 -33.84 -5.22 -25.10
N PHE A 182 -33.75 -6.54 -25.04
CA PHE A 182 -33.21 -7.43 -26.06
C PHE A 182 -33.78 -7.13 -27.46
N ALA A 183 -32.91 -7.15 -28.47
CA ALA A 183 -33.29 -7.35 -29.86
C ALA A 183 -32.21 -8.17 -30.58
N LEU A 184 -32.57 -9.39 -31.00
CA LEU A 184 -31.88 -10.19 -32.00
C LEU A 184 -31.96 -9.50 -33.36
N LEU A 185 -30.90 -9.58 -34.17
CA LEU A 185 -30.99 -9.74 -35.64
C LEU A 185 -29.69 -10.36 -36.22
N PRO A 186 -29.76 -11.07 -37.37
CA PRO A 186 -28.76 -12.07 -37.81
C PRO A 186 -27.81 -11.62 -38.94
N LEU A 187 -26.91 -12.56 -39.26
CA LEU A 187 -25.85 -12.68 -40.30
C LEU A 187 -26.05 -12.03 -41.69
N ALA A 188 -24.94 -11.50 -42.24
CA ALA A 188 -24.49 -11.45 -43.66
C ALA A 188 -23.31 -10.43 -43.77
N MET A 189 -22.29 -10.44 -44.65
CA MET A 189 -21.82 -11.31 -45.73
C MET A 189 -20.40 -10.81 -46.18
N THR A 190 -19.59 -11.75 -46.69
CA THR A 190 -18.62 -11.65 -47.81
C THR A 190 -17.48 -10.61 -47.89
N SER A 191 -16.24 -11.15 -47.93
CA SER A 191 -15.19 -10.99 -48.97
C SER A 191 -14.59 -9.61 -49.29
N LEU A 192 -13.26 -9.45 -49.09
CA LEU A 192 -12.28 -9.41 -50.20
C LEU A 192 -10.82 -9.23 -49.73
N MET A 193 -10.03 -10.19 -50.20
CA MET A 193 -8.60 -10.24 -50.54
C MET A 193 -7.90 -8.90 -50.92
N GLN A 194 -6.72 -8.62 -50.35
CA GLN A 194 -5.40 -8.57 -51.06
C GLN A 194 -4.26 -7.97 -50.20
N PRO A 195 -3.01 -8.47 -50.34
CA PRO A 195 -1.79 -7.89 -49.74
C PRO A 195 -0.96 -7.11 -50.77
N LEU A 196 -0.14 -6.13 -50.35
CA LEU A 196 1.00 -5.64 -51.13
C LEU A 196 2.16 -5.20 -50.21
N LEU A 197 3.35 -5.69 -50.54
CA LEU A 197 4.67 -5.41 -49.97
C LEU A 197 5.06 -3.92 -50.08
N VAL A 198 6.06 -3.47 -49.31
CA VAL A 198 7.42 -3.09 -49.80
C VAL A 198 8.25 -2.33 -48.74
N ALA A 199 9.47 -2.83 -48.50
CA ALA A 199 10.79 -2.20 -48.23
C ALA A 199 10.94 -1.08 -47.17
N LYS A 200 12.13 -0.77 -46.62
CA LYS A 200 13.48 -1.33 -46.43
C LYS A 200 14.20 -0.26 -45.59
N ALA A 201 15.19 -0.71 -44.83
CA ALA A 201 16.09 0.02 -43.95
C ALA A 201 16.57 1.42 -44.41
N ASN A 202 16.94 2.25 -43.43
CA ASN A 202 18.29 2.84 -43.47
C ASN A 202 18.82 3.20 -42.07
N ALA A 203 20.09 2.86 -41.86
CA ALA A 203 20.92 3.27 -40.74
C ALA A 203 21.97 4.27 -41.25
N ALA A 204 22.25 5.33 -40.48
CA ALA A 204 23.50 6.12 -40.45
C ALA A 204 23.29 7.24 -39.42
N ASN A 205 23.98 7.25 -38.27
CA ASN A 205 25.37 7.67 -38.05
C ASN A 205 25.58 9.20 -38.14
N VAL A 206 25.75 9.84 -36.98
CA VAL A 206 26.52 11.09 -36.76
C VAL A 206 27.06 10.97 -35.32
N ALA A 207 28.29 10.51 -35.14
CA ALA A 207 29.54 11.29 -35.15
C ALA A 207 29.66 12.32 -34.01
N SER A 208 30.68 12.05 -33.20
CA SER A 208 31.29 12.75 -32.08
C SER A 208 31.74 14.20 -32.36
N ALA A 209 31.70 15.04 -31.31
CA ALA A 209 32.61 16.16 -31.14
C ALA A 209 32.93 16.39 -29.65
N GLN A 210 34.20 16.25 -29.29
CA GLN A 210 34.84 16.73 -28.05
C GLN A 210 35.08 18.23 -28.12
N GLN A 211 34.97 18.92 -26.98
CA GLN A 211 35.84 20.05 -26.62
C GLN A 211 36.07 20.14 -25.10
N VAL A 212 37.20 20.76 -24.74
CA VAL A 212 38.04 20.65 -23.53
C VAL A 212 38.18 22.02 -22.85
N GLY A 213 38.33 22.04 -21.51
CA GLY A 213 38.89 23.13 -20.68
C GLY A 213 37.86 24.18 -20.20
N THR A 214 37.86 24.74 -18.98
CA THR A 214 38.87 24.97 -17.94
C THR A 214 38.18 25.18 -16.57
N GLY A 215 38.93 25.03 -15.45
CA GLY A 215 38.36 24.94 -14.09
C GLY A 215 37.91 26.24 -13.41
N GLU A 216 37.12 26.07 -12.34
CA GLU A 216 36.90 26.99 -11.21
C GLU A 216 36.26 26.24 -10.01
N ASP A 217 36.51 26.75 -8.79
CA ASP A 217 36.31 26.17 -7.46
C ASP A 217 34.85 25.82 -7.02
N PRO A 218 34.65 25.01 -5.95
CA PRO A 218 33.39 24.34 -5.65
C PRO A 218 32.55 25.09 -4.60
N LYS A 219 31.70 26.05 -4.99
CA LYS A 219 30.59 26.51 -4.13
C LYS A 219 29.41 27.04 -4.96
N THR A 220 28.40 26.20 -5.11
CA THR A 220 26.95 26.46 -4.93
C THR A 220 26.22 25.34 -5.67
N GLY A 221 25.85 24.30 -4.91
CA GLY A 221 25.02 23.22 -5.42
C GLY A 221 23.70 23.81 -5.89
N ASP A 222 23.58 23.93 -7.20
CA ASP A 222 22.40 24.40 -7.91
C ASP A 222 21.18 23.57 -7.49
N ARG A 223 20.23 24.20 -6.79
CA ARG A 223 18.95 23.57 -6.41
C ARG A 223 18.08 23.21 -7.61
N THR A 224 18.47 23.61 -8.83
CA THR A 224 17.73 23.30 -10.05
C THR A 224 18.20 22.00 -10.74
N ALA A 225 19.33 21.41 -10.33
CA ALA A 225 19.76 20.09 -10.83
C ALA A 225 18.94 18.91 -10.27
N ASN A 226 17.98 19.18 -9.36
CA ASN A 226 17.22 18.16 -8.63
C ASN A 226 15.77 17.96 -9.13
N SER A 227 15.29 18.78 -10.08
CA SER A 227 13.91 18.70 -10.60
C SER A 227 13.76 17.80 -11.84
N ASN A 228 14.88 17.36 -12.44
CA ASN A 228 14.91 16.56 -13.67
C ASN A 228 15.50 15.16 -13.49
N ARG A 229 15.71 14.72 -12.24
CA ARG A 229 16.14 13.33 -11.98
C ARG A 229 14.93 12.41 -12.06
N PRO A 230 14.97 11.34 -12.87
CA PRO A 230 13.88 10.36 -12.90
C PRO A 230 13.65 9.80 -11.51
N ASP A 231 12.39 9.51 -11.16
CA ASP A 231 11.95 9.05 -9.84
C ASP A 231 12.76 7.84 -9.32
N SER A 232 13.37 7.06 -10.23
CA SER A 232 14.43 6.07 -10.00
C SER A 232 15.58 6.52 -9.06
N TYR A 233 15.90 7.82 -9.00
CA TYR A 233 16.96 8.34 -8.14
C TYR A 233 16.57 8.37 -6.65
N ALA A 234 15.27 8.50 -6.33
CA ALA A 234 14.79 8.47 -4.95
C ALA A 234 14.92 7.07 -4.32
N VAL A 235 14.75 6.03 -5.13
CA VAL A 235 14.90 4.62 -4.74
C VAL A 235 16.35 4.30 -4.37
N THR A 236 17.30 4.78 -5.17
CA THR A 236 18.74 4.49 -5.03
C THR A 236 19.31 4.99 -3.70
N ASN A 237 18.81 6.10 -3.17
CA ASN A 237 19.29 6.64 -1.91
C ASN A 237 18.56 6.06 -0.69
N LEU A 238 17.38 5.46 -0.88
CA LEU A 238 16.50 5.02 0.20
C LEU A 238 16.73 3.56 0.61
N TYR A 239 16.95 2.69 -0.37
CA TYR A 239 17.17 1.26 -0.12
C TYR A 239 18.66 0.92 -0.25
N THR A 240 19.17 0.17 0.72
CA THR A 240 20.56 -0.31 0.73
C THR A 240 20.82 -1.35 -0.37
N ASP A 241 19.77 -2.08 -0.76
CA ASP A 241 19.75 -3.13 -1.78
C ASP A 241 19.08 -2.65 -3.09
N ALA A 242 19.03 -1.34 -3.34
CA ALA A 242 18.41 -0.77 -4.54
C ALA A 242 18.95 -1.36 -5.85
N GLY A 243 20.23 -1.78 -5.87
CA GLY A 243 20.86 -2.42 -7.02
C GLY A 243 20.27 -3.79 -7.41
N GLU A 244 19.52 -4.44 -6.52
CA GLU A 244 18.86 -5.72 -6.80
C GLU A 244 17.49 -5.58 -7.49
N ILE A 245 16.96 -4.36 -7.55
CA ILE A 245 15.68 -4.07 -8.18
C ILE A 245 15.81 -4.25 -9.70
N PRO A 246 14.99 -5.10 -10.34
CA PRO A 246 14.97 -5.22 -11.79
C PRO A 246 14.71 -3.86 -12.45
N GLN A 247 15.47 -3.55 -13.51
CA GLN A 247 15.42 -2.21 -14.15
C GLN A 247 14.01 -1.86 -14.65
N ASP A 248 13.25 -2.84 -15.13
CA ASP A 248 11.86 -2.69 -15.58
C ASP A 248 10.84 -2.44 -14.44
N LYS A 249 11.28 -2.52 -13.18
CA LYS A 249 10.44 -2.30 -11.99
C LYS A 249 10.80 -1.06 -11.19
N VAL A 250 11.88 -0.36 -11.54
CA VAL A 250 12.39 0.77 -10.76
C VAL A 250 11.36 1.88 -10.61
N ASP A 251 10.69 2.25 -11.70
CA ASP A 251 9.67 3.32 -11.68
C ASP A 251 8.47 2.95 -10.81
N GLU A 252 8.06 1.68 -10.86
CA GLU A 252 6.92 1.20 -10.07
C GLU A 252 7.25 1.11 -8.59
N VAL A 253 8.47 0.69 -8.24
CA VAL A 253 8.96 0.75 -6.85
C VAL A 253 9.05 2.20 -6.38
N ALA A 254 9.56 3.12 -7.20
CA ALA A 254 9.63 4.54 -6.87
C ALA A 254 8.22 5.12 -6.61
N LYS A 255 7.27 4.80 -7.49
CA LYS A 255 5.86 5.19 -7.36
C LYS A 255 5.24 4.66 -6.07
N ALA A 256 5.39 3.37 -5.80
CA ALA A 256 4.88 2.75 -4.56
C ALA A 256 5.53 3.35 -3.31
N THR A 257 6.83 3.66 -3.37
CA THR A 257 7.57 4.26 -2.25
C THR A 257 7.03 5.65 -1.91
N ARG A 258 6.81 6.53 -2.91
CA ARG A 258 6.22 7.86 -2.69
C ARG A 258 4.79 7.81 -2.18
N ALA A 259 4.06 6.77 -2.57
CA ALA A 259 2.72 6.50 -2.06
C ALA A 259 2.68 5.96 -0.62
N ASN A 260 3.83 5.83 0.07
CA ASN A 260 3.95 5.17 1.37
C ASN A 260 3.40 3.73 1.37
N LEU A 261 3.41 3.06 0.22
CA LEU A 261 2.88 1.71 0.03
C LEU A 261 3.84 0.65 0.55
N VAL A 262 5.14 0.89 0.35
CA VAL A 262 6.17 -0.09 0.67
C VAL A 262 6.30 -0.25 2.18
N VAL A 263 6.21 -1.50 2.63
CA VAL A 263 6.46 -1.89 4.01
C VAL A 263 7.62 -2.87 4.04
N ASN A 264 8.65 -2.56 4.83
CA ASN A 264 9.87 -3.35 4.94
C ASN A 264 10.10 -3.78 6.38
N TYR A 265 10.28 -5.08 6.55
CA TYR A 265 10.57 -5.71 7.83
C TYR A 265 11.74 -6.69 7.66
N PRO A 266 12.68 -6.78 8.62
CA PRO A 266 12.77 -5.96 9.83
C PRO A 266 13.37 -4.57 9.60
N GLU A 267 14.13 -4.39 8.53
CA GLU A 267 14.83 -3.14 8.25
C GLU A 267 14.06 -2.30 7.23
N ARG A 268 13.65 -1.08 7.63
CA ARG A 268 12.87 -0.17 6.78
C ARG A 268 13.55 0.13 5.43
N ASN A 269 14.87 0.22 5.41
CA ASN A 269 15.69 0.58 4.25
C ASN A 269 16.24 -0.63 3.49
N VAL A 270 15.70 -1.84 3.69
CA VAL A 270 16.04 -3.04 2.91
C VAL A 270 14.78 -3.57 2.24
N LEU A 271 14.74 -3.54 0.91
CA LEU A 271 13.55 -3.93 0.15
C LEU A 271 13.40 -5.44 0.05
N ASN A 272 14.49 -6.17 -0.19
CA ASN A 272 14.55 -7.58 -0.57
C ASN A 272 13.71 -7.91 -1.83
N PRO A 273 14.00 -7.30 -2.99
CA PRO A 273 13.09 -7.32 -4.15
C PRO A 273 12.81 -8.73 -4.69
N ARG A 274 13.81 -9.63 -4.64
CA ARG A 274 13.70 -11.01 -5.16
C ARG A 274 13.16 -12.01 -4.15
N LYS A 275 12.96 -11.60 -2.90
CA LYS A 275 12.43 -12.48 -1.85
C LYS A 275 10.99 -12.87 -2.19
N THR A 276 10.67 -14.13 -1.94
CA THR A 276 9.29 -14.61 -1.94
C THR A 276 8.47 -13.89 -0.88
N LEU A 277 7.31 -13.38 -1.31
CA LEU A 277 6.39 -12.65 -0.44
C LEU A 277 5.65 -13.60 0.51
N SER A 278 5.67 -13.27 1.80
CA SER A 278 4.84 -13.95 2.82
C SER A 278 3.42 -13.37 2.89
N ARG A 279 2.48 -14.08 3.52
CA ARG A 279 1.10 -13.62 3.72
C ARG A 279 1.02 -12.35 4.58
N GLY A 280 1.89 -12.23 5.58
CA GLY A 280 2.01 -11.04 6.43
C GLY A 280 2.52 -9.84 5.63
N GLU A 281 3.57 -10.02 4.83
CA GLU A 281 4.08 -8.95 3.94
C GLU A 281 3.07 -8.53 2.88
N MET A 282 2.41 -9.50 2.24
CA MET A 282 1.32 -9.21 1.29
C MET A 282 0.22 -8.37 1.95
N SER A 283 -0.19 -8.74 3.16
CA SER A 283 -1.24 -8.01 3.89
C SER A 283 -0.81 -6.59 4.23
N ALA A 284 0.45 -6.39 4.62
CA ALA A 284 1.01 -5.06 4.86
C ALA A 284 0.96 -4.17 3.61
N LEU A 285 1.40 -4.71 2.45
CA LEU A 285 1.40 -3.97 1.18
C LEU A 285 -0.01 -3.65 0.68
N VAL A 286 -0.93 -4.61 0.73
CA VAL A 286 -2.34 -4.42 0.32
C VAL A 286 -3.03 -3.41 1.23
N TYR A 287 -2.81 -3.49 2.56
CA TYR A 287 -3.34 -2.51 3.50
C TYR A 287 -2.86 -1.10 3.16
N GLN A 288 -1.55 -0.89 2.98
CA GLN A 288 -1.04 0.45 2.64
C GLN A 288 -1.57 0.94 1.29
N ALA A 289 -1.71 0.06 0.31
CA ALA A 289 -2.33 0.41 -0.97
C ALA A 289 -3.81 0.88 -0.80
N MET A 290 -4.56 0.28 0.12
CA MET A 290 -5.91 0.74 0.45
C MET A 290 -5.92 2.05 1.26
N VAL A 291 -4.94 2.28 2.13
CA VAL A 291 -4.76 3.58 2.81
C VAL A 291 -4.48 4.67 1.78
N ALA A 292 -3.61 4.41 0.80
CA ALA A 292 -3.31 5.34 -0.29
C ALA A 292 -4.54 5.68 -1.15
N GLN A 293 -5.56 4.81 -1.17
CA GLN A 293 -6.85 5.08 -1.82
C GLN A 293 -7.90 5.74 -0.89
N GLY A 294 -7.57 6.00 0.37
CA GLY A 294 -8.51 6.51 1.37
C GLY A 294 -9.59 5.49 1.78
N ARG A 295 -9.35 4.19 1.56
CA ARG A 295 -10.30 3.10 1.82
C ARG A 295 -10.04 2.38 3.15
N MET A 296 -8.91 2.67 3.78
CA MET A 296 -8.49 2.20 5.09
C MET A 296 -7.90 3.37 5.87
N GLU A 297 -8.02 3.33 7.19
CA GLU A 297 -7.36 4.29 8.07
C GLU A 297 -5.85 4.04 8.11
N ALA A 298 -5.06 5.11 8.26
CA ALA A 298 -3.62 4.97 8.40
C ALA A 298 -3.28 4.32 9.75
N VAL A 299 -2.28 3.43 9.75
CA VAL A 299 -1.76 2.84 10.98
C VAL A 299 -1.26 3.95 11.91
N ALA A 300 -1.66 3.89 13.18
CA ALA A 300 -1.33 4.91 14.16
C ALA A 300 0.18 5.01 14.41
N VAL A 301 0.67 6.25 14.55
CA VAL A 301 2.11 6.60 14.62
C VAL A 301 2.83 5.98 15.83
N ASN A 302 2.08 5.66 16.88
CA ASN A 302 2.56 5.09 18.14
C ASN A 302 2.56 3.55 18.14
N THR A 303 2.24 2.90 17.02
CA THR A 303 2.29 1.44 16.92
C THR A 303 3.65 0.97 16.38
N PRO A 304 4.18 -0.17 16.85
CA PRO A 304 5.44 -0.71 16.32
C PRO A 304 5.41 -0.95 14.80
N ALA A 305 4.26 -1.28 14.22
CA ALA A 305 4.11 -1.52 12.79
C ALA A 305 4.40 -0.27 11.93
N TYR A 306 4.12 0.92 12.46
CA TYR A 306 4.35 2.18 11.78
C TYR A 306 5.82 2.39 11.40
N GLN A 307 6.74 1.81 12.18
CA GLN A 307 8.17 1.93 11.94
C GLN A 307 8.64 1.20 10.67
N TYR A 308 7.82 0.30 10.11
CA TYR A 308 8.17 -0.49 8.92
C TYR A 308 7.65 0.12 7.62
N ILE A 309 6.75 1.12 7.70
CA ILE A 309 6.22 1.83 6.52
C ILE A 309 7.30 2.76 5.98
N VAL A 310 7.71 2.56 4.73
CA VAL A 310 8.74 3.37 4.08
C VAL A 310 8.19 4.74 3.71
N ARG A 311 8.93 5.80 4.05
CA ARG A 311 8.52 7.20 3.84
C ARG A 311 9.72 8.02 3.35
N PRO A 312 9.70 8.52 2.11
CA PRO A 312 10.86 9.21 1.54
C PRO A 312 11.06 10.64 2.10
N GLU A 313 10.02 11.28 2.64
CA GLU A 313 10.03 12.72 2.99
C GLU A 313 10.53 13.04 4.42
N ASN A 314 10.73 12.03 5.28
CA ASN A 314 11.06 12.23 6.71
C ASN A 314 12.54 11.93 7.03
N ARG A 315 13.48 12.40 6.21
CA ARG A 315 14.93 12.34 6.54
C ARG A 315 15.38 13.54 7.36
#